data_AF-K9RJ30-F1
#
_entry.id   AF-K9RJ30-F1
#
_cell.length_a   1.000
_cell.length_b   1.000
_cell.length_c   1.000
_cell.angle_alpha   90.00
_cell.angle_beta   90.00
_cell.angle_gamma   90.00
#
_symmetry.space_group_name_H-M   'P 1'
#
loop_
_entity.id
_entity.type
_entity.pdbx_description
1 polymer ?
#
loop_
_entity_poly.entity_id
_entity_poly.type
_entity_poly.pdbx_seq_one_letter_code
_entity_poly.pdbx_strand_id
1 'polypeptide(L)'
;MLVYAARGFLGLVYPIAVVLRVFLPQITEWSKFPPQAQAWLDIMKATGYLQILLYTTEFVAGIAILLGLFLPLAQIILASVSFNIALFHFFLDPKPLRILLVLLIIGAHLILAYRYRSAYQPLFRSIKTTWSGLVLERISIRMAIQVIISLIFIVAGAAKLLVPEQLNLGNLLVDGMKATGYLYTLLGITEVTAGLALLSNRFVPLTLIVMTPIVVNIFAYHLFLAYEGLPIAILLVAGHTALVTAYVPAYRALLIPLSKYLGT
;
A
#
# COMPACT_ATOMS: atom_id res chain seq x y z
N MET A 1 8.54 -24.15 13.22
CA MET A 1 9.40 -24.19 12.01
C MET A 1 8.86 -23.32 10.87
N LEU A 2 7.65 -23.59 10.34
CA LEU A 2 7.07 -22.86 9.18
C LEU A 2 7.01 -21.33 9.33
N VAL A 3 6.66 -20.81 10.52
CA VAL A 3 6.62 -19.35 10.78
C VAL A 3 8.01 -18.72 10.63
N TYR A 4 9.05 -19.36 11.15
CA TYR A 4 10.43 -18.87 11.02
C TYR A 4 10.92 -18.95 9.58
N ALA A 5 10.56 -20.01 8.85
CA ALA A 5 10.88 -20.14 7.43
C ALA A 5 10.19 -19.05 6.60
N ALA A 6 8.89 -18.81 6.79
CA ALA A 6 8.13 -17.75 6.10
C ALA A 6 8.69 -16.36 6.40
N ARG A 7 9.03 -16.09 7.67
CA ARG A 7 9.65 -14.83 8.10
C ARG A 7 11.04 -14.65 7.50
N GLY A 8 11.90 -15.65 7.59
CA GLY A 8 13.24 -15.62 7.00
C GLY A 8 13.18 -15.43 5.49
N PHE A 9 12.27 -16.14 4.82
CA PHE A 9 12.07 -16.02 3.39
C PHE A 9 11.64 -14.60 2.97
N LEU A 10 10.54 -14.07 3.53
CA LEU A 10 10.07 -12.71 3.21
C LEU A 10 11.10 -11.64 3.63
N GLY A 11 11.74 -11.83 4.78
CA GLY A 11 12.72 -10.90 5.31
C GLY A 11 14.04 -10.86 4.53
N LEU A 12 14.35 -11.89 3.75
CA LEU A 12 15.55 -11.96 2.91
C LEU A 12 15.25 -11.64 1.44
N VAL A 13 14.16 -12.20 0.87
CA VAL A 13 13.89 -12.11 -0.57
C VAL A 13 13.77 -10.66 -1.05
N TYR A 14 13.13 -9.79 -0.27
CA TYR A 14 12.93 -8.39 -0.63
C TYR A 14 14.20 -7.54 -0.49
N PRO A 15 14.90 -7.50 0.66
CA PRO A 15 16.13 -6.73 0.78
C PRO A 15 17.22 -7.21 -0.19
N ILE A 16 17.36 -8.53 -0.40
CA ILE A 16 18.30 -9.08 -1.38
C ILE A 16 17.91 -8.62 -2.78
N ALA A 17 16.64 -8.72 -3.17
CA ALA A 17 16.21 -8.26 -4.49
C ALA A 17 16.50 -6.76 -4.71
N VAL A 18 16.28 -5.92 -3.70
CA VAL A 18 16.63 -4.49 -3.77
C VAL A 18 18.13 -4.29 -3.91
N VAL A 19 18.95 -4.95 -3.08
CA VAL A 19 20.42 -4.85 -3.14
C VAL A 19 20.94 -5.29 -4.50
N LEU A 20 20.44 -6.41 -5.04
CA LEU A 20 20.81 -6.88 -6.37
C LEU A 20 20.42 -5.87 -7.45
N ARG A 21 19.20 -5.30 -7.41
CA ARG A 21 18.73 -4.31 -8.39
C ARG A 21 19.52 -3.00 -8.36
N VAL A 22 20.00 -2.57 -7.19
CA VAL A 22 20.73 -1.30 -7.01
C VAL A 22 22.22 -1.45 -7.28
N PHE A 23 22.86 -2.48 -6.74
CA PHE A 23 24.33 -2.62 -6.77
C PHE A 23 24.84 -3.61 -7.82
N LEU A 24 23.99 -4.54 -8.28
CA LEU A 24 24.34 -5.56 -9.27
C LEU A 24 23.27 -5.65 -10.38
N PRO A 25 22.90 -4.51 -11.01
CA PRO A 25 21.80 -4.47 -11.97
C PRO A 25 21.99 -5.46 -13.12
N GLN A 26 23.24 -5.68 -13.55
CA GLN A 26 23.61 -6.65 -14.57
C GLN A 26 23.12 -8.07 -14.26
N ILE A 27 22.97 -8.47 -13.00
CA ILE A 27 22.44 -9.80 -12.63
C ILE A 27 20.92 -9.85 -12.83
N THR A 28 20.24 -8.73 -12.59
CA THR A 28 18.78 -8.63 -12.69
C THR A 28 18.29 -8.39 -14.13
N GLU A 29 19.13 -7.78 -14.98
CA GLU A 29 18.86 -7.45 -16.39
C GLU A 29 18.79 -8.68 -17.32
N TRP A 30 19.39 -9.82 -16.95
CA TRP A 30 19.22 -11.09 -17.70
C TRP A 30 17.77 -11.57 -17.73
N SER A 31 16.93 -11.04 -16.83
CA SER A 31 15.54 -11.40 -16.70
C SER A 31 14.65 -10.53 -17.62
N LYS A 32 14.92 -10.54 -18.95
CA LYS A 32 14.18 -9.76 -19.96
C LYS A 32 12.66 -9.81 -19.71
N PHE A 33 12.07 -8.71 -19.30
CA PHE A 33 10.62 -8.60 -19.13
C PHE A 33 9.94 -8.50 -20.49
N PRO A 34 8.68 -8.97 -20.62
CA PRO A 34 7.87 -8.65 -21.80
C PRO A 34 7.82 -7.13 -22.04
N PRO A 35 7.66 -6.66 -23.30
CA PRO A 35 7.75 -5.23 -23.61
C PRO A 35 6.84 -4.34 -22.76
N GLN A 36 5.60 -4.77 -22.50
CA GLN A 36 4.63 -4.03 -21.68
C GLN A 36 5.06 -3.94 -20.20
N ALA A 37 5.58 -5.05 -19.64
CA ALA A 37 6.16 -5.08 -18.30
C ALA A 37 7.37 -4.15 -18.20
N GLN A 38 8.26 -4.18 -19.20
CA GLN A 38 9.45 -3.34 -19.23
C GLN A 38 9.07 -1.85 -19.32
N ALA A 39 8.12 -1.50 -20.18
CA ALA A 39 7.62 -0.13 -20.32
C ALA A 39 7.08 0.43 -18.99
N TRP A 40 6.32 -0.37 -18.22
CA TRP A 40 5.87 0.04 -16.89
C TRP A 40 7.04 0.31 -15.93
N LEU A 41 8.03 -0.58 -15.90
CA LEU A 41 9.21 -0.40 -15.05
C LEU A 41 10.03 0.83 -15.45
N ASP A 42 10.12 1.14 -16.73
CA ASP A 42 10.82 2.32 -17.24
C ASP A 42 10.05 3.61 -16.88
N ILE A 43 8.71 3.58 -16.94
CA ILE A 43 7.87 4.70 -16.45
C ILE A 43 8.06 4.91 -14.95
N MET A 44 8.06 3.84 -14.15
CA MET A 44 8.32 3.94 -12.71
C MET A 44 9.67 4.60 -12.42
N LYS A 45 10.72 4.26 -13.17
CA LYS A 45 12.03 4.91 -13.10
C LYS A 45 11.96 6.38 -13.50
N ALA A 46 11.31 6.67 -14.64
CA ALA A 46 11.20 8.01 -15.20
C ALA A 46 10.42 8.99 -14.30
N THR A 47 9.53 8.50 -13.43
CA THR A 47 8.88 9.37 -12.41
C THR A 47 9.85 9.98 -11.39
N GLY A 48 11.06 9.44 -11.25
CA GLY A 48 12.07 9.91 -10.29
C GLY A 48 11.81 9.57 -8.82
N TYR A 49 10.58 9.18 -8.44
CA TYR A 49 10.25 8.86 -7.05
C TYR A 49 9.69 7.45 -6.85
N LEU A 50 8.94 6.90 -7.82
CA LEU A 50 8.11 5.72 -7.60
C LEU A 50 8.96 4.45 -7.39
N GLN A 51 10.03 4.28 -8.16
CA GLN A 51 10.98 3.19 -7.97
C GLN A 51 11.68 3.27 -6.60
N ILE A 52 12.08 4.47 -6.19
CA ILE A 52 12.76 4.71 -4.90
C ILE A 52 11.80 4.40 -3.74
N LEU A 53 10.55 4.86 -3.84
CA LEU A 53 9.50 4.58 -2.86
C LEU A 53 9.26 3.08 -2.73
N LEU A 54 9.15 2.35 -3.85
CA LEU A 54 8.99 0.90 -3.87
C LEU A 54 10.18 0.21 -3.18
N TYR A 55 11.41 0.48 -3.63
CA TYR A 55 12.60 -0.19 -3.12
C TYR A 55 12.84 0.10 -1.64
N THR A 56 12.59 1.33 -1.20
CA THR A 56 12.67 1.70 0.21
C THR A 56 11.64 0.92 1.03
N THR A 57 10.41 0.79 0.53
CA THR A 57 9.35 0.05 1.22
C THR A 57 9.68 -1.44 1.32
N GLU A 58 10.10 -2.07 0.21
CA GLU A 58 10.53 -3.47 0.17
C GLU A 58 11.69 -3.74 1.12
N PHE A 59 12.72 -2.89 1.08
CA PHE A 59 13.92 -3.05 1.89
C PHE A 59 13.60 -2.88 3.38
N VAL A 60 12.97 -1.76 3.76
CA VAL A 60 12.68 -1.45 5.17
C VAL A 60 11.69 -2.46 5.76
N ALA A 61 10.61 -2.79 5.05
CA ALA A 61 9.65 -3.77 5.56
C ALA A 61 10.22 -5.19 5.60
N GLY A 62 11.04 -5.57 4.61
CA GLY A 62 11.77 -6.84 4.61
C GLY A 62 12.73 -6.95 5.80
N ILE A 63 13.56 -5.94 6.04
CA ILE A 63 14.46 -5.91 7.20
C ILE A 63 13.68 -5.93 8.52
N ALA A 64 12.58 -5.19 8.62
CA ALA A 64 11.73 -5.22 9.81
C ALA A 64 11.14 -6.62 10.07
N ILE A 65 10.68 -7.33 9.03
CA ILE A 65 10.22 -8.72 9.13
C ILE A 65 11.37 -9.65 9.56
N LEU A 66 12.54 -9.49 8.95
CA LEU A 66 13.73 -10.29 9.25
C LEU A 66 14.13 -10.15 10.73
N LEU A 67 14.18 -8.92 11.23
CA LEU A 67 14.56 -8.61 12.61
C LEU A 67 13.43 -8.80 13.63
N GLY A 68 12.18 -9.02 13.19
CA GLY A 68 11.03 -9.16 14.07
C GLY A 68 10.54 -7.84 14.68
N LEU A 69 10.83 -6.71 14.02
CA LEU A 69 10.40 -5.37 14.42
C LEU A 69 8.97 -5.12 13.94
N PHE A 70 8.05 -4.86 14.87
CA PHE A 70 6.64 -4.54 14.58
C PHE A 70 6.02 -5.49 13.54
N LEU A 71 6.22 -6.79 13.74
CA LEU A 71 6.04 -7.80 12.70
C LEU A 71 4.67 -7.76 12.00
N PRO A 72 3.53 -7.58 12.71
CA PRO A 72 2.24 -7.46 12.04
C PRO A 72 2.13 -6.21 11.17
N LEU A 73 2.70 -5.07 11.60
CA LEU A 73 2.74 -3.82 10.82
C LEU A 73 3.65 -3.97 9.59
N ALA A 74 4.87 -4.47 9.77
CA ALA A 74 5.82 -4.67 8.68
C ALA A 74 5.25 -5.62 7.62
N GLN A 75 4.56 -6.67 8.06
CA GLN A 75 3.84 -7.57 7.17
C GLN A 75 2.74 -6.87 6.39
N ILE A 76 1.90 -6.03 7.02
CA ILE A 76 0.85 -5.28 6.31
C ILE A 76 1.44 -4.38 5.22
N ILE A 77 2.53 -3.65 5.56
CA ILE A 77 3.21 -2.76 4.61
C ILE A 77 3.77 -3.57 3.45
N LEU A 78 4.48 -4.66 3.73
CA LEU A 78 5.05 -5.49 2.67
C LEU A 78 3.98 -6.21 1.85
N ALA A 79 2.87 -6.64 2.47
CA ALA A 79 1.79 -7.36 1.81
C ALA A 79 1.09 -6.51 0.74
N SER A 80 0.91 -5.21 0.96
CA SER A 80 0.32 -4.32 -0.06
C SER A 80 1.20 -4.22 -1.30
N VAL A 81 2.51 -4.09 -1.11
CA VAL A 81 3.50 -4.12 -2.19
C VAL A 81 3.54 -5.49 -2.87
N SER A 82 3.54 -6.56 -2.09
CA SER A 82 3.57 -7.94 -2.57
C SER A 82 2.34 -8.27 -3.41
N PHE A 83 1.18 -7.75 -3.03
CA PHE A 83 -0.06 -7.91 -3.79
C PHE A 83 0.06 -7.26 -5.18
N ASN A 84 0.60 -6.05 -5.27
CA ASN A 84 0.83 -5.41 -6.57
C ASN A 84 1.86 -6.19 -7.41
N ILE A 85 2.96 -6.63 -6.80
CA ILE A 85 3.98 -7.46 -7.48
C ILE A 85 3.37 -8.77 -8.01
N ALA A 86 2.47 -9.39 -7.25
CA ALA A 86 1.78 -10.59 -7.68
C ALA A 86 0.95 -10.32 -8.94
N LEU A 87 0.15 -9.25 -8.95
CA LEU A 87 -0.64 -8.86 -10.11
C LEU A 87 0.24 -8.51 -11.31
N PHE A 88 1.35 -7.80 -11.09
CA PHE A 88 2.33 -7.52 -12.15
C PHE A 88 2.80 -8.81 -12.83
N HIS A 89 3.19 -9.83 -12.07
CA HIS A 89 3.62 -11.10 -12.67
C HIS A 89 2.46 -11.90 -13.27
N PHE A 90 1.26 -11.89 -12.69
CA PHE A 90 0.11 -12.58 -13.28
C PHE A 90 -0.32 -11.96 -14.62
N PHE A 91 -0.30 -10.64 -14.75
CA PHE A 91 -0.81 -9.94 -15.93
C PHE A 91 0.26 -9.58 -16.97
N LEU A 92 1.45 -9.15 -16.54
CA LEU A 92 2.46 -8.58 -17.42
C LEU A 92 3.66 -9.51 -17.64
N ASP A 93 3.86 -10.51 -16.79
CA ASP A 93 5.05 -11.36 -16.83
C ASP A 93 4.82 -12.79 -16.27
N PRO A 94 3.96 -13.59 -16.93
CA PRO A 94 3.47 -14.86 -16.41
C PRO A 94 4.46 -16.03 -16.61
N LYS A 95 5.76 -15.80 -16.41
CA LYS A 95 6.77 -16.85 -16.53
C LYS A 95 6.63 -17.85 -15.36
N PRO A 96 6.67 -19.17 -15.61
CA PRO A 96 6.40 -20.18 -14.57
C PRO A 96 7.23 -20.02 -13.29
N LEU A 97 8.53 -19.75 -13.39
CA LEU A 97 9.39 -19.56 -12.22
C LEU A 97 9.04 -18.30 -11.40
N ARG A 98 8.62 -17.21 -12.07
CA ARG A 98 8.23 -15.97 -11.41
C ARG A 98 6.87 -16.12 -10.73
N ILE A 99 5.94 -16.81 -11.38
CA ILE A 99 4.66 -17.19 -10.77
C ILE A 99 4.87 -18.09 -9.55
N LEU A 100 5.74 -19.10 -9.64
CA LEU A 100 6.07 -19.94 -8.49
C LEU A 100 6.62 -19.12 -7.33
N LEU A 101 7.54 -18.18 -7.59
CA LEU A 101 8.08 -17.29 -6.56
C LEU A 101 6.99 -16.43 -5.91
N VAL A 102 6.08 -15.87 -6.72
CA VAL A 102 4.94 -15.10 -6.22
C VAL A 102 4.03 -15.95 -5.34
N LEU A 103 3.73 -17.19 -5.73
CA LEU A 103 2.92 -18.09 -4.91
C LEU A 103 3.59 -18.44 -3.58
N LEU A 104 4.92 -18.60 -3.56
CA LEU A 104 5.68 -18.79 -2.32
C LEU A 104 5.64 -17.54 -1.43
N ILE A 105 5.74 -16.34 -2.02
CA ILE A 105 5.59 -15.06 -1.30
C ILE A 105 4.19 -14.95 -0.68
N ILE A 106 3.14 -15.23 -1.44
CA ILE A 106 1.75 -15.22 -0.95
C ILE A 106 1.59 -16.25 0.17
N GLY A 107 2.07 -17.48 -0.02
CA GLY A 107 2.03 -18.53 1.00
C GLY A 107 2.72 -18.12 2.30
N ALA A 108 3.89 -17.49 2.22
CA ALA A 108 4.60 -16.97 3.39
C ALA A 108 3.81 -15.86 4.10
N HIS A 109 3.21 -14.92 3.35
CA HIS A 109 2.32 -13.90 3.92
C HIS A 109 1.12 -14.53 4.61
N LEU A 110 0.48 -15.53 4.02
CA LEU A 110 -0.66 -16.22 4.63
C LEU A 110 -0.29 -16.94 5.93
N ILE A 111 0.88 -17.60 5.98
CA ILE A 111 1.40 -18.25 7.19
C ILE A 111 1.59 -17.22 8.30
N LEU A 112 2.25 -16.09 8.01
CA LEU A 112 2.46 -15.04 9.01
C LEU A 112 1.14 -14.37 9.40
N ALA A 113 0.25 -14.12 8.44
CA ALA A 113 -1.06 -13.50 8.68
C ALA A 113 -1.89 -14.36 9.63
N TYR A 114 -1.93 -15.68 9.38
CA TYR A 114 -2.62 -16.63 10.23
C TYR A 114 -2.00 -16.70 11.63
N ARG A 115 -0.67 -16.69 11.73
CA ARG A 115 0.04 -16.72 13.02
C ARG A 115 -0.25 -15.48 13.86
N TYR A 116 -0.23 -14.30 13.25
CA TYR A 116 -0.41 -13.00 13.94
C TYR A 116 -1.84 -12.46 13.86
N ARG A 117 -2.82 -13.30 13.48
CA ARG A 117 -4.22 -12.88 13.26
C ARG A 117 -4.87 -12.13 14.42
N SER A 118 -4.48 -12.44 15.65
CA SER A 118 -4.98 -11.73 16.85
C SER A 118 -4.61 -10.25 16.82
N ALA A 119 -3.46 -9.89 16.24
CA ALA A 119 -3.00 -8.52 16.10
C ALA A 119 -3.87 -7.70 15.12
N TYR A 120 -4.48 -8.36 14.13
CA TYR A 120 -5.31 -7.71 13.11
C TYR A 120 -6.77 -7.56 13.53
N GLN A 121 -7.23 -8.27 14.56
CA GLN A 121 -8.63 -8.21 15.01
C GLN A 121 -9.15 -6.79 15.28
N PRO A 122 -8.39 -5.87 15.90
CA PRO A 122 -8.87 -4.51 16.13
C PRO A 122 -9.18 -3.73 14.85
N LEU A 123 -8.58 -4.11 13.71
CA LEU A 123 -8.80 -3.43 12.42
C LEU A 123 -10.22 -3.63 11.89
N PHE A 124 -10.90 -4.70 12.32
CA PHE A 124 -12.24 -5.08 11.88
C PHE A 124 -13.34 -4.66 12.87
N ARG A 125 -13.00 -4.00 13.97
CA ARG A 125 -13.95 -3.64 15.03
C ARG A 125 -14.26 -2.14 15.02
N SER A 126 -15.42 -1.79 15.56
CA SER A 126 -15.70 -0.41 15.94
C SER A 126 -14.86 -0.07 17.18
N ILE A 127 -14.02 0.97 17.07
CA ILE A 127 -13.09 1.39 18.11
C ILE A 127 -13.48 2.79 18.57
N LYS A 128 -13.53 3.00 19.90
CA LYS A 128 -13.68 4.34 20.46
C LYS A 128 -12.43 5.17 20.12
N THR A 129 -12.62 6.30 19.47
CA THR A 129 -11.55 7.21 19.04
C THR A 129 -10.95 7.97 20.22
N THR A 130 -9.67 8.35 20.14
CA THR A 130 -8.96 9.11 21.18
C THR A 130 -9.43 10.55 21.31
N TRP A 131 -9.92 11.15 20.22
CA TRP A 131 -10.57 12.46 20.24
C TRP A 131 -11.88 12.43 19.46
N SER A 132 -12.93 12.80 20.18
CA SER A 132 -14.28 13.05 19.66
C SER A 132 -14.90 14.33 20.23
N GLY A 133 -14.20 15.02 21.13
CA GLY A 133 -14.75 16.12 21.95
C GLY A 133 -14.66 17.52 21.32
N LEU A 134 -13.97 17.68 20.19
CA LEU A 134 -14.00 18.94 19.44
C LEU A 134 -15.25 18.95 18.56
N VAL A 135 -16.37 19.30 19.19
CA VAL A 135 -17.70 19.39 18.57
C VAL A 135 -18.01 20.86 18.31
N LEU A 136 -18.15 21.23 17.05
CA LEU A 136 -18.78 22.50 16.65
C LEU A 136 -20.25 22.21 16.37
N GLU A 137 -21.14 22.70 17.23
CA GLU A 137 -22.59 22.78 17.00
C GLU A 137 -23.34 21.49 16.57
N ARG A 138 -22.75 20.30 16.78
CA ARG A 138 -23.21 18.90 16.56
C ARG A 138 -22.33 18.08 15.61
N ILE A 139 -21.39 18.69 14.89
CA ILE A 139 -20.44 17.97 14.01
C ILE A 139 -19.08 17.89 14.69
N SER A 140 -18.58 16.66 14.87
CA SER A 140 -17.21 16.42 15.30
C SER A 140 -16.25 16.75 14.17
N ILE A 141 -15.18 17.51 14.42
CA ILE A 141 -14.13 17.81 13.41
C ILE A 141 -13.63 16.53 12.72
N ARG A 142 -13.44 15.45 13.49
CA ARG A 142 -13.09 14.12 12.94
C ARG A 142 -14.07 13.65 11.86
N MET A 143 -15.38 13.84 12.07
CA MET A 143 -16.42 13.42 11.13
C MET A 143 -16.38 14.27 9.86
N ALA A 144 -16.16 15.58 9.99
CA ALA A 144 -15.97 16.45 8.83
C ALA A 144 -14.76 16.01 7.98
N ILE A 145 -13.60 15.77 8.61
CA ILE A 145 -12.41 15.23 7.93
C ILE A 145 -12.72 13.89 7.25
N GLN A 146 -13.41 12.99 7.96
CA GLN A 146 -13.80 11.68 7.44
C GLN A 146 -14.70 11.80 6.20
N VAL A 147 -15.72 12.66 6.23
CA VAL A 147 -16.60 12.88 5.09
C VAL A 147 -15.84 13.49 3.92
N ILE A 148 -15.03 14.53 4.15
CA ILE A 148 -14.26 15.20 3.09
C ILE A 148 -13.32 14.21 2.38
N ILE A 149 -12.52 13.45 3.14
CA ILE A 149 -11.61 12.46 2.57
C ILE A 149 -12.37 11.37 1.82
N SER A 150 -13.47 10.89 2.38
CA SER A 150 -14.30 9.86 1.75
C SER A 150 -14.83 10.31 0.40
N LEU A 151 -15.37 11.53 0.32
CA LEU A 151 -15.90 12.09 -0.93
C LEU A 151 -14.80 12.28 -1.97
N ILE A 152 -13.62 12.77 -1.58
CA ILE A 152 -12.48 12.92 -2.50
C ILE A 152 -12.11 11.56 -3.11
N PHE A 153 -12.00 10.51 -2.29
CA PHE A 153 -11.66 9.17 -2.77
C PHE A 153 -12.76 8.55 -3.64
N ILE A 154 -14.04 8.71 -3.27
CA ILE A 154 -15.16 8.21 -4.08
C ILE A 154 -15.18 8.89 -5.45
N VAL A 155 -15.08 10.22 -5.49
CA VAL A 155 -15.12 10.98 -6.74
C VAL A 155 -13.90 10.68 -7.60
N ALA A 156 -12.69 10.68 -7.01
CA ALA A 156 -11.46 10.37 -7.74
C ALA A 156 -11.47 8.94 -8.29
N GLY A 157 -11.92 7.96 -7.50
CA GLY A 157 -12.00 6.56 -7.92
C GLY A 157 -13.07 6.34 -8.98
N ALA A 158 -14.27 6.92 -8.80
CA ALA A 158 -15.34 6.86 -9.80
C ALA A 158 -14.91 7.51 -11.11
N ALA A 159 -14.17 8.62 -11.06
CA ALA A 159 -13.62 9.25 -12.25
C ALA A 159 -12.68 8.31 -13.02
N LYS A 160 -11.82 7.55 -12.34
CA LYS A 160 -10.93 6.56 -12.98
C LYS A 160 -11.68 5.41 -13.67
N LEU A 161 -12.87 5.07 -13.18
CA LEU A 161 -13.66 3.94 -13.66
C LEU A 161 -14.69 4.31 -14.71
N LEU A 162 -15.22 5.53 -14.68
CA LEU A 162 -16.38 5.93 -15.46
C LEU A 162 -16.08 7.02 -16.49
N VAL A 163 -15.04 7.84 -16.29
CA VAL A 163 -14.72 8.92 -17.23
C VAL A 163 -13.99 8.33 -18.43
N PRO A 164 -14.43 8.63 -19.67
CA PRO A 164 -13.77 8.16 -20.88
C PRO A 164 -12.28 8.49 -20.91
N GLU A 165 -11.48 7.50 -21.30
CA GLU A 165 -10.01 7.57 -21.25
C GLU A 165 -9.44 8.73 -22.06
N GLN A 166 -10.09 9.08 -23.17
CA GLN A 166 -9.69 10.16 -24.09
C GLN A 166 -9.66 11.54 -23.42
N LEU A 167 -10.38 11.71 -22.30
CA LEU A 167 -10.43 12.97 -21.54
C LEU A 167 -9.29 13.09 -20.51
N ASN A 168 -8.50 12.03 -20.31
CA ASN A 168 -7.46 11.92 -19.28
C ASN A 168 -6.07 11.59 -19.88
N LEU A 169 -5.77 12.11 -21.08
CA LEU A 169 -4.51 11.86 -21.80
C LEU A 169 -3.42 12.86 -21.41
N GLY A 170 -2.15 12.44 -21.50
CA GLY A 170 -0.99 13.35 -21.42
C GLY A 170 -0.24 13.33 -20.09
N ASN A 171 -0.54 12.37 -19.21
CA ASN A 171 0.13 12.21 -17.93
C ASN A 171 0.90 10.89 -17.91
N LEU A 172 2.23 10.97 -17.98
CA LEU A 172 3.14 9.83 -18.08
C LEU A 172 2.81 8.68 -17.11
N LEU A 173 2.56 9.00 -15.84
CA LEU A 173 2.28 7.98 -14.82
C LEU A 173 0.89 7.36 -15.02
N VAL A 174 -0.12 8.19 -15.32
CA VAL A 174 -1.48 7.72 -15.57
C VAL A 174 -1.55 6.84 -16.81
N ASP A 175 -0.93 7.29 -17.90
CA ASP A 175 -0.89 6.55 -19.16
C ASP A 175 -0.12 5.23 -18.99
N GLY A 176 0.98 5.24 -18.21
CA GLY A 176 1.69 4.03 -17.81
C GLY A 176 0.83 3.05 -17.00
N MET A 177 0.08 3.54 -16.00
CA MET A 177 -0.81 2.70 -15.19
C MET A 177 -1.91 2.08 -16.04
N LYS A 178 -2.50 2.84 -16.97
CA LYS A 178 -3.52 2.32 -17.91
C LYS A 178 -2.92 1.27 -18.84
N ALA A 179 -1.72 1.51 -19.35
CA ALA A 179 -1.00 0.57 -20.21
C ALA A 179 -0.71 -0.77 -19.53
N THR A 180 -0.74 -0.88 -18.20
CA THR A 180 -0.65 -2.18 -17.51
C THR A 180 -1.88 -3.08 -17.68
N GLY A 181 -3.03 -2.51 -18.06
CA GLY A 181 -4.31 -3.21 -18.19
C GLY A 181 -5.01 -3.56 -16.87
N TYR A 182 -4.38 -3.35 -15.71
CA TYR A 182 -5.00 -3.64 -14.41
C TYR A 182 -4.83 -2.54 -13.36
N LEU A 183 -3.72 -1.80 -13.37
CA LEU A 183 -3.30 -0.98 -12.24
C LEU A 183 -4.19 0.26 -12.04
N TYR A 184 -4.56 0.95 -13.12
CA TYR A 184 -5.43 2.14 -13.05
C TYR A 184 -6.85 1.77 -12.57
N THR A 185 -7.38 0.67 -13.09
CA THR A 185 -8.69 0.12 -12.67
C THR A 185 -8.66 -0.35 -11.22
N LEU A 186 -7.61 -1.08 -10.81
CA LEU A 186 -7.42 -1.52 -9.43
C LEU A 186 -7.37 -0.32 -8.47
N LEU A 187 -6.65 0.74 -8.83
CA LEU A 187 -6.58 1.97 -8.04
C LEU A 187 -7.98 2.59 -7.89
N GLY A 188 -8.73 2.74 -8.99
CA GLY A 188 -10.09 3.29 -8.96
C GLY A 188 -11.05 2.47 -8.08
N ILE A 189 -11.05 1.15 -8.21
CA ILE A 189 -11.86 0.25 -7.36
C ILE A 189 -11.47 0.40 -5.89
N THR A 190 -10.17 0.44 -5.61
CA THR A 190 -9.66 0.57 -4.23
C THR A 190 -10.07 1.91 -3.63
N GLU A 191 -9.99 3.00 -4.39
CA GLU A 191 -10.39 4.34 -3.94
C GLU A 191 -11.89 4.43 -3.64
N VAL A 192 -12.75 3.92 -4.54
CA VAL A 192 -14.21 3.91 -4.33
C VAL A 192 -14.57 3.06 -3.12
N THR A 193 -14.04 1.84 -3.02
CA THR A 193 -14.36 0.92 -1.91
C THR A 193 -13.87 1.46 -0.57
N ALA A 194 -12.66 2.01 -0.51
CA ALA A 194 -12.13 2.65 0.70
C ALA A 194 -12.94 3.89 1.08
N GLY A 195 -13.26 4.77 0.12
CA GLY A 195 -14.06 5.95 0.36
C GLY A 195 -15.47 5.62 0.87
N LEU A 196 -16.14 4.62 0.28
CA LEU A 196 -17.45 4.15 0.76
C LEU A 196 -17.39 3.51 2.15
N ALA A 197 -16.35 2.70 2.42
CA ALA A 197 -16.16 2.08 3.74
C ALA A 197 -15.91 3.15 4.82
N LEU A 198 -15.09 4.15 4.51
CA LEU A 198 -14.81 5.28 5.40
C LEU A 198 -16.07 6.14 5.62
N LEU A 199 -16.82 6.46 4.57
CA LEU A 199 -18.08 7.22 4.66
C LEU A 199 -19.13 6.49 5.51
N SER A 200 -19.24 5.18 5.34
CA SER A 200 -20.18 4.31 6.07
C SER A 200 -19.70 3.98 7.49
N ASN A 201 -18.57 4.55 7.93
CA ASN A 201 -17.96 4.28 9.23
C ASN A 201 -17.70 2.78 9.50
N ARG A 202 -17.40 2.02 8.44
CA ARG A 202 -17.21 0.57 8.49
C ARG A 202 -15.73 0.23 8.32
N PHE A 203 -15.20 -0.57 9.26
CA PHE A 203 -13.80 -1.00 9.26
C PHE A 203 -12.79 0.16 9.16
N VAL A 204 -13.10 1.31 9.78
CA VAL A 204 -12.31 2.55 9.62
C VAL A 204 -10.81 2.34 9.81
N PRO A 205 -10.31 1.63 10.84
CA PRO A 205 -8.87 1.43 10.99
C PRO A 205 -8.24 0.63 9.84
N LEU A 206 -8.92 -0.41 9.34
CA LEU A 206 -8.47 -1.16 8.17
C LEU A 206 -8.46 -0.26 6.92
N THR A 207 -9.53 0.50 6.72
CA THR A 207 -9.67 1.41 5.57
C THR A 207 -8.53 2.43 5.54
N LEU A 208 -8.17 3.03 6.68
CA LEU A 208 -7.05 3.96 6.77
C LEU A 208 -5.70 3.27 6.47
N ILE A 209 -5.51 2.02 6.88
CA ILE A 209 -4.31 1.25 6.49
C ILE A 209 -4.24 1.07 4.97
N VAL A 210 -5.34 0.66 4.34
CA VAL A 210 -5.43 0.46 2.88
C VAL A 210 -5.18 1.76 2.11
N MET A 211 -5.70 2.89 2.61
CA MET A 211 -5.53 4.20 1.99
C MET A 211 -4.12 4.78 2.14
N THR A 212 -3.35 4.35 3.15
CA THR A 212 -2.02 4.92 3.45
C THR A 212 -1.06 4.91 2.26
N PRO A 213 -0.78 3.78 1.57
CA PRO A 213 0.10 3.79 0.40
C PRO A 213 -0.43 4.66 -0.75
N ILE A 214 -1.76 4.79 -0.88
CA ILE A 214 -2.39 5.64 -1.91
C ILE A 214 -2.15 7.11 -1.58
N VAL A 215 -2.40 7.54 -0.33
CA VAL A 215 -2.18 8.93 0.12
C VAL A 215 -0.70 9.32 -0.01
N VAL A 216 0.22 8.43 0.37
CA VAL A 216 1.67 8.66 0.20
C VAL A 216 2.03 8.83 -1.27
N ASN A 217 1.50 7.98 -2.16
CA ASN A 217 1.76 8.10 -3.59
C ASN A 217 1.15 9.37 -4.19
N ILE A 218 -0.07 9.76 -3.78
CA ILE A 218 -0.71 11.03 -4.20
C ILE A 218 0.17 12.22 -3.81
N PHE A 219 0.69 12.24 -2.58
CA PHE A 219 1.57 13.31 -2.12
C PHE A 219 2.87 13.36 -2.93
N ALA A 220 3.55 12.23 -3.10
CA ALA A 220 4.78 12.18 -3.89
C ALA A 220 4.55 12.56 -5.35
N TYR A 221 3.44 12.11 -5.95
CA TYR A 221 3.04 12.49 -7.30
C TYR A 221 2.92 14.00 -7.46
N HIS A 222 2.18 14.68 -6.57
CA HIS A 222 2.03 16.13 -6.65
C HIS A 222 3.31 16.87 -6.30
N LEU A 223 4.12 16.35 -5.37
CA LEU A 223 5.39 16.95 -5.00
C LEU A 223 6.40 16.96 -6.17
N PHE A 224 6.48 15.87 -6.93
CA PHE A 224 7.52 15.68 -7.96
C PHE A 224 7.04 15.91 -9.39
N LEU A 225 5.77 15.63 -9.70
CA LEU A 225 5.27 15.58 -11.08
C LEU A 225 4.12 16.56 -11.37
N ALA A 226 3.39 17.03 -10.35
CA ALA A 226 2.21 17.88 -10.53
C ALA A 226 2.02 18.87 -9.37
N TYR A 227 2.94 19.83 -9.25
CA TYR A 227 3.02 20.74 -8.11
C TYR A 227 1.74 21.58 -7.89
N GLU A 228 1.00 21.88 -8.95
CA GLU A 228 -0.27 22.62 -8.88
C GLU A 228 -1.31 21.97 -7.96
N GLY A 229 -1.33 20.63 -7.87
CA GLY A 229 -2.22 19.90 -6.97
C GLY A 229 -1.61 19.61 -5.58
N LEU A 230 -0.46 20.19 -5.25
CA LEU A 230 0.15 20.01 -3.93
C LEU A 230 -0.77 20.44 -2.76
N PRO A 231 -1.57 21.53 -2.84
CA PRO A 231 -2.47 21.91 -1.74
C PRO A 231 -3.48 20.81 -1.38
N ILE A 232 -4.10 20.17 -2.37
CA ILE A 232 -5.05 19.08 -2.11
C ILE A 232 -4.34 17.83 -1.57
N ALA A 233 -3.12 17.57 -2.03
CA ALA A 233 -2.31 16.48 -1.52
C ALA A 233 -1.90 16.68 -0.05
N ILE A 234 -1.54 17.92 0.35
CA ILE A 234 -1.25 18.28 1.74
C ILE A 234 -2.51 18.10 2.61
N LEU A 235 -3.68 18.53 2.12
CA LEU A 235 -4.95 18.34 2.82
C LEU A 235 -5.23 16.85 3.06
N LEU A 236 -5.01 16.01 2.05
CA LEU A 236 -5.18 14.56 2.16
C LEU A 236 -4.22 13.93 3.17
N VAL A 237 -2.94 14.29 3.16
CA VAL A 237 -1.95 13.80 4.13
C VAL A 237 -2.32 14.24 5.55
N ALA A 238 -2.65 15.52 5.74
CA ALA A 238 -3.00 16.07 7.05
C ALA A 238 -4.26 15.42 7.61
N GLY A 239 -5.33 15.33 6.80
CA GLY A 239 -6.58 14.72 7.21
C GLY A 239 -6.45 13.21 7.45
N HIS A 240 -5.73 12.48 6.58
CA HIS A 240 -5.46 11.06 6.76
C HIS A 240 -4.69 10.80 8.05
N THR A 241 -3.66 11.60 8.31
CA THR A 241 -2.87 11.52 9.55
C THR A 241 -3.73 11.83 10.77
N ALA A 242 -4.59 12.85 10.71
CA ALA A 242 -5.53 13.19 11.79
C ALA A 242 -6.51 12.05 12.09
N LEU A 243 -6.98 11.32 11.08
CA LEU A 243 -7.83 10.15 11.27
C LEU A 243 -7.04 8.96 11.82
N VAL A 244 -5.87 8.63 11.27
CA VAL A 244 -5.01 7.56 11.78
C VAL A 244 -4.68 7.78 13.26
N THR A 245 -4.34 9.01 13.62
CA THR A 245 -4.05 9.38 15.01
C THR A 245 -5.28 9.25 15.93
N ALA A 246 -6.49 9.54 15.43
CA ALA A 246 -7.74 9.31 16.16
C ALA A 246 -8.03 7.82 16.47
N TYR A 247 -7.48 6.91 15.66
CA TYR A 247 -7.67 5.46 15.75
C TYR A 247 -6.44 4.70 16.27
N VAL A 248 -5.43 5.38 16.85
CA VAL A 248 -4.23 4.76 17.45
C VAL A 248 -4.50 3.54 18.33
N PRO A 249 -5.56 3.50 19.18
CA PRO A 249 -5.86 2.30 19.97
C PRO A 249 -6.01 1.03 19.14
N ALA A 250 -6.51 1.13 17.90
CA ALA A 250 -6.65 0.00 16.98
C ALA A 250 -5.29 -0.51 16.47
N TYR A 251 -4.28 0.36 16.36
CA TYR A 251 -2.97 0.02 15.79
C TYR A 251 -1.95 -0.44 16.82
N ARG A 252 -2.21 -0.28 18.13
CA ARG A 252 -1.29 -0.69 19.20
C ARG A 252 -0.87 -2.16 19.10
N ALA A 253 -1.79 -3.03 18.68
CA ALA A 253 -1.51 -4.46 18.52
C ALA A 253 -0.54 -4.75 17.36
N LEU A 254 -0.42 -3.85 16.38
CA LEU A 254 0.51 -3.97 15.26
C LEU A 254 1.95 -3.60 15.65
N LEU A 255 2.11 -2.83 16.73
CA LEU A 255 3.39 -2.35 17.24
C LEU A 255 4.00 -3.26 18.32
N ILE A 256 3.44 -4.44 18.52
CA ILE A 256 3.95 -5.38 19.52
C ILE A 256 5.21 -6.08 18.98
N PRO A 257 6.32 -6.11 19.75
CA PRO A 257 7.54 -6.81 19.34
C PRO A 257 7.35 -8.33 19.36
N LEU A 258 8.17 -9.03 18.57
CA LEU A 258 8.11 -10.49 18.39
C LEU A 258 8.13 -11.27 19.71
N SER A 259 8.85 -10.79 20.73
CA SER A 259 8.97 -11.47 22.04
C SER A 259 7.63 -11.78 22.69
N LYS A 260 6.59 -10.96 22.47
CA LYS A 260 5.25 -11.22 23.01
C LYS A 260 4.45 -12.28 22.25
N TYR A 261 4.84 -12.63 21.03
CA TYR A 261 4.21 -13.70 20.25
C TYR A 261 4.90 -15.05 20.42
N LEU A 262 6.14 -15.06 20.92
CA LEU A 262 6.89 -16.30 21.05
C LEU A 262 6.41 -17.13 22.23
N GLY A 263 5.90 -16.52 23.31
CA GLY A 263 5.63 -17.26 24.54
C GLY A 263 6.95 -17.73 25.13
N THR A 264 7.16 -17.51 26.42
CA THR A 264 8.17 -18.24 27.20
C THR A 264 7.96 -19.74 27.04
#